data_AF-A0A800ET43-F1
#
_entry.id   AF-A0A800ET43-F1
#
_cell.length_a   1.000
_cell.length_b   1.000
_cell.length_c   1.000
_cell.angle_alpha   90.00
_cell.angle_beta   90.00
_cell.angle_gamma   90.00
#
_symmetry.space_group_name_H-M   'P 1'
#
loop_
_entity.id
_entity.type
_entity.pdbx_description
1 polymer ?
#
loop_
_entity_poly.entity_id
_entity_poly.type
_entity_poly.pdbx_seq_one_letter_code
_entity_poly.pdbx_strand_id
1 'polypeptide(L)'
;MRTRPGRNSLTGRSGSSARSSTDSAATIRPLSLSQLKQFIRDGYLESGDLACDADGGFDFSDLTEEDVVILPAFGVTLHDLAALKEVGCILVDTTCGSVLLVWKRVESYARDGFTAVIHGKHYHEESRATASQVNKHEGGRYIIVRDMEEVNLLCDYIAGRSGRLDREKFIEHFRDKASEAFDPDVDLLSIGVANQTTMLATDSLAIGAQVRAAMVEEAGEEYAGTHFRSFGTICSATQERQDAINAMMAEGPPDVMIVMGGYNSSNTDHLAHLCRQFTTTYHIEDASCIDLEEGTIRHKPQVGSDTPEETCEAWLPEGPFDLGMTAGASTPNNKIGEALMRILQIRGLAQEIEDEEAAVSSRVSSLDV
;
A
#
# COMPACT_ATOMS: atom_id res chain seq x y z
N MET A 1 7.22 -46.09 40.59
CA MET A 1 7.77 -45.98 41.96
C MET A 1 9.10 -46.74 42.00
N ARG A 2 10.20 -46.02 42.31
CA ARG A 2 11.58 -46.47 42.64
C ARG A 2 12.26 -47.53 41.74
N THR A 3 13.38 -47.15 41.11
CA THR A 3 14.71 -47.73 41.37
C THR A 3 15.82 -46.97 40.63
N ARG A 4 16.88 -46.61 41.37
CA ARG A 4 18.29 -46.40 40.97
C ARG A 4 19.08 -47.51 41.70
N PRO A 5 20.41 -47.78 41.49
CA PRO A 5 21.36 -47.40 40.42
C PRO A 5 22.34 -48.54 39.96
N GLY A 6 23.12 -48.28 38.91
CA GLY A 6 24.60 -48.44 38.91
C GLY A 6 25.26 -49.74 38.43
N ARG A 7 26.17 -49.63 37.45
CA ARG A 7 27.63 -49.88 37.64
C ARG A 7 28.46 -49.56 36.39
N ASN A 8 29.63 -48.98 36.68
CA ASN A 8 30.72 -48.57 35.78
C ASN A 8 31.38 -49.73 35.00
N SER A 9 31.93 -49.41 33.82
CA SER A 9 33.34 -49.72 33.53
C SER A 9 33.92 -48.74 32.49
N LEU A 10 35.05 -48.16 32.84
CA LEU A 10 35.90 -47.25 32.04
C LEU A 10 36.95 -48.08 31.29
N THR A 11 37.18 -47.78 30.01
CA THR A 11 38.47 -47.75 29.25
C THR A 11 38.09 -47.32 27.82
N GLY A 12 38.74 -46.45 27.05
CA GLY A 12 39.92 -45.60 27.15
C GLY A 12 40.33 -45.21 25.70
N ARG A 13 40.58 -43.90 25.45
CA ARG A 13 41.17 -43.28 24.22
C ARG A 13 40.30 -43.32 22.95
N SER A 14 40.29 -42.34 22.04
CA SER A 14 41.10 -41.14 21.77
C SER A 14 40.28 -40.24 20.84
N GLY A 15 40.49 -38.92 20.90
CA GLY A 15 39.58 -37.90 20.38
C GLY A 15 39.34 -37.85 18.86
N SER A 16 38.24 -37.19 18.51
CA SER A 16 38.11 -36.40 17.28
C SER A 16 37.03 -35.34 17.51
N SER A 17 37.44 -34.07 17.44
CA SER A 17 36.68 -32.83 17.29
C SER A 17 35.22 -32.81 17.76
N ALA A 18 34.97 -32.07 18.85
CA ALA A 18 33.74 -31.32 18.95
C ALA A 18 33.62 -30.45 17.69
N ARG A 19 32.69 -30.79 16.79
CA ARG A 19 32.19 -29.81 15.84
C ARG A 19 31.47 -28.77 16.67
N SER A 20 32.06 -27.58 16.74
CA SER A 20 31.34 -26.39 17.15
C SER A 20 30.12 -26.26 16.24
N SER A 21 28.94 -26.54 16.78
CA SER A 21 27.70 -26.02 16.24
C SER A 21 27.78 -24.50 16.38
N THR A 22 28.32 -23.83 15.36
CA THR A 22 27.94 -22.45 15.11
C THR A 22 26.46 -22.51 14.80
N ASP A 23 25.62 -22.06 15.72
CA ASP A 23 24.24 -21.70 15.44
C ASP A 23 24.29 -20.73 14.24
N SER A 24 24.01 -21.25 13.04
CA SER A 24 23.62 -20.44 11.90
C SER A 24 22.26 -19.86 12.29
N ALA A 25 22.25 -18.63 12.80
CA ALA A 25 21.00 -17.93 13.03
C ALA A 25 20.29 -17.81 11.67
N ALA A 26 19.05 -18.31 11.59
CA ALA A 26 18.24 -18.18 10.39
C ALA A 26 18.21 -16.71 9.95
N THR A 27 18.66 -16.44 8.73
CA THR A 27 18.69 -15.08 8.20
C THR A 27 17.28 -14.74 7.73
N ILE A 28 16.70 -13.70 8.33
CA ILE A 28 15.36 -13.23 7.97
C ILE A 28 15.51 -12.21 6.84
N ARG A 29 14.91 -12.49 5.69
CA ARG A 29 14.98 -11.65 4.49
C ARG A 29 13.59 -11.20 4.03
N PRO A 30 13.25 -9.93 4.19
CA PRO A 30 12.03 -9.37 3.59
C PRO A 30 12.22 -9.12 2.08
N LEU A 31 11.12 -9.21 1.32
CA LEU A 31 11.09 -8.82 -0.11
C LEU A 31 10.80 -7.32 -0.26
N SER A 32 11.50 -6.66 -1.19
CA SER A 32 11.66 -5.19 -1.38
C SER A 32 10.39 -4.32 -1.42
N LEU A 33 10.41 -2.99 -1.18
CA LEU A 33 11.39 -2.15 -0.43
C LEU A 33 10.92 -0.76 0.06
N SER A 34 9.77 -0.16 -0.32
CA SER A 34 9.37 1.07 0.44
C SER A 34 8.97 0.76 1.90
N GLN A 35 8.67 -0.51 2.21
CA GLN A 35 8.16 -0.98 3.51
C GLN A 35 9.11 -1.83 4.35
N LEU A 36 10.32 -2.13 3.87
CA LEU A 36 11.41 -2.41 4.79
C LEU A 36 11.83 -1.13 5.54
N LYS A 37 11.56 0.07 4.97
CA LYS A 37 11.96 1.37 5.56
C LYS A 37 11.39 1.63 6.96
N GLN A 38 10.41 0.86 7.42
CA GLN A 38 9.87 0.92 8.79
C GLN A 38 10.13 -0.33 9.64
N PHE A 39 11.04 -1.21 9.25
CA PHE A 39 11.78 -2.01 10.24
C PHE A 39 12.98 -1.22 10.80
N ILE A 40 13.36 -0.12 10.15
CA ILE A 40 14.62 0.63 10.33
C ILE A 40 14.66 1.56 11.56
N ARG A 41 13.58 1.79 12.33
CA ARG A 41 13.73 2.69 13.50
C ARG A 41 14.38 2.02 14.72
N ASP A 42 14.08 0.77 15.03
CA ASP A 42 14.38 0.19 16.36
C ASP A 42 14.84 -1.29 16.32
N GLY A 43 15.86 -1.60 15.51
CA GLY A 43 16.80 -2.71 15.72
C GLY A 43 16.24 -4.14 15.69
N TYR A 44 16.36 -4.81 14.54
CA TYR A 44 16.97 -6.15 14.38
C TYR A 44 17.00 -6.52 12.89
N LEU A 45 18.13 -7.11 12.47
CA LEU A 45 18.50 -7.72 11.17
C LEU A 45 19.41 -6.87 10.27
N GLU A 46 20.64 -7.40 10.09
CA GLU A 46 21.61 -6.98 9.08
C GLU A 46 21.12 -7.45 7.70
N SER A 47 21.05 -6.53 6.74
CA SER A 47 20.33 -6.67 5.47
C SER A 47 21.09 -7.44 4.40
N GLY A 48 20.34 -8.31 3.71
CA GLY A 48 20.61 -8.82 2.36
C GLY A 48 19.33 -8.68 1.55
N ASP A 49 19.03 -7.46 1.10
CA ASP A 49 17.76 -7.10 0.46
C ASP A 49 17.67 -7.70 -0.95
N LEU A 50 16.50 -8.26 -1.30
CA LEU A 50 16.22 -8.71 -2.67
C LEU A 50 15.56 -7.56 -3.42
N ALA A 51 16.24 -6.98 -4.39
CA ALA A 51 15.74 -5.86 -5.20
C ALA A 51 14.79 -6.36 -6.30
N CYS A 52 13.78 -5.55 -6.63
CA CYS A 52 12.98 -5.78 -7.83
C CYS A 52 13.69 -5.21 -9.08
N ASP A 53 13.57 -5.90 -10.22
CA ASP A 53 14.03 -5.38 -11.51
C ASP A 53 13.05 -4.34 -12.10
N ALA A 54 13.38 -3.77 -13.26
CA ALA A 54 12.57 -2.74 -13.92
C ALA A 54 11.17 -3.24 -14.32
N ASP A 55 10.99 -4.54 -14.46
CA ASP A 55 9.73 -5.21 -14.74
C ASP A 55 9.06 -5.69 -13.45
N GLY A 56 9.60 -5.31 -12.28
CA GLY A 56 9.18 -5.63 -10.92
C GLY A 56 9.17 -7.10 -10.55
N GLY A 57 9.98 -7.92 -11.22
CA GLY A 57 10.33 -9.27 -10.78
C GLY A 57 11.38 -9.23 -9.67
N PHE A 58 11.29 -10.14 -8.70
CA PHE A 58 12.30 -10.27 -7.64
C PHE A 58 13.35 -11.29 -8.06
N ASP A 59 14.63 -10.95 -7.89
CA ASP A 59 15.71 -11.93 -7.95
C ASP A 59 15.78 -12.68 -6.62
N PHE A 60 15.66 -14.01 -6.67
CA PHE A 60 15.70 -14.90 -5.50
C PHE A 60 16.99 -15.73 -5.44
N SER A 61 17.96 -15.49 -6.31
CA SER A 61 19.15 -16.34 -6.48
C SER A 61 20.03 -16.44 -5.23
N ASP A 62 20.01 -15.42 -4.37
CA ASP A 62 20.76 -15.37 -3.11
C ASP A 62 20.05 -16.04 -1.92
N LEU A 63 18.87 -16.63 -2.13
CA LEU A 63 18.11 -17.32 -1.09
C LEU A 63 18.45 -18.81 -1.00
N THR A 64 18.34 -19.33 0.22
CA THR A 64 18.54 -20.73 0.57
C THR A 64 17.35 -21.28 1.35
N GLU A 65 17.30 -22.60 1.53
CA GLU A 65 16.26 -23.26 2.34
C GLU A 65 16.28 -22.87 3.83
N GLU A 66 17.41 -22.34 4.32
CA GLU A 66 17.56 -21.87 5.71
C GLU A 66 17.02 -20.44 5.94
N ASP A 67 16.78 -19.68 4.87
CA ASP A 67 16.29 -18.30 4.96
C ASP A 67 14.80 -18.28 5.34
N VAL A 68 14.43 -17.26 6.13
CA VAL A 68 13.02 -16.95 6.44
C VAL A 68 12.60 -15.74 5.61
N VAL A 69 11.67 -15.94 4.68
CA VAL A 69 11.15 -14.89 3.82
C VAL A 69 9.80 -14.40 4.30
N ILE A 70 9.70 -13.10 4.57
CA ILE A 70 8.46 -12.45 4.97
C ILE A 70 7.80 -11.85 3.72
N LEU A 71 6.60 -12.36 3.38
CA LEU A 71 5.82 -11.80 2.28
C LEU A 71 5.17 -10.50 2.73
N PRO A 72 5.23 -9.42 1.93
CA PRO A 72 4.71 -8.10 2.28
C PRO A 72 3.18 -8.08 2.43
N ALA A 73 2.67 -7.05 3.12
CA ALA A 73 1.25 -6.89 3.38
C ALA A 73 0.39 -6.68 2.11
N PHE A 74 0.99 -6.19 1.02
CA PHE A 74 0.36 -6.05 -0.29
C PHE A 74 0.39 -7.36 -1.12
N GLY A 75 1.04 -8.40 -0.61
CA GLY A 75 1.18 -9.71 -1.23
C GLY A 75 2.22 -9.78 -2.36
N VAL A 76 2.35 -10.96 -2.96
CA VAL A 76 3.29 -11.23 -4.06
C VAL A 76 2.57 -11.88 -5.23
N THR A 77 3.16 -11.85 -6.42
CA THR A 77 2.58 -12.51 -7.58
C THR A 77 2.62 -14.04 -7.45
N LEU A 78 1.78 -14.75 -8.21
CA LEU A 78 1.84 -16.22 -8.25
C LEU A 78 3.19 -16.74 -8.77
N HIS A 79 3.82 -16.02 -9.69
CA HIS A 79 5.15 -16.34 -10.20
C HIS A 79 6.19 -16.28 -9.08
N ASP A 80 6.23 -15.17 -8.35
CA ASP A 80 7.18 -14.96 -7.25
C ASP A 80 6.97 -15.97 -6.12
N LEU A 81 5.71 -16.25 -5.78
CA LEU A 81 5.37 -17.26 -4.79
C LEU A 81 5.81 -18.67 -5.22
N ALA A 82 5.73 -18.99 -6.52
CA ALA A 82 6.20 -20.27 -7.04
C ALA A 82 7.73 -20.36 -6.95
N ALA A 83 8.45 -19.32 -7.38
CA ALA A 83 9.90 -19.26 -7.30
C ALA A 83 10.41 -19.42 -5.85
N LEU A 84 9.79 -18.72 -4.89
CA LEU A 84 10.12 -18.84 -3.46
C LEU A 84 9.87 -20.25 -2.91
N LYS A 85 8.83 -20.93 -3.37
CA LYS A 85 8.54 -22.33 -3.00
C LYS A 85 9.55 -23.30 -3.61
N GLU A 86 10.05 -23.02 -4.81
CA GLU A 86 11.10 -23.82 -5.46
C GLU A 86 12.43 -23.71 -4.72
N VAL A 87 12.78 -22.54 -4.20
CA VAL A 87 13.94 -22.35 -3.32
C VAL A 87 13.82 -23.21 -2.05
N GLY A 88 12.61 -23.42 -1.54
CA GLY A 88 12.37 -24.21 -0.32
C GLY A 88 12.61 -23.45 0.99
N CYS A 89 12.70 -22.12 0.93
CA CYS A 89 12.83 -21.25 2.10
C CYS A 89 11.58 -21.24 3.00
N ILE A 90 11.72 -20.78 4.24
CA ILE A 90 10.62 -20.68 5.20
C ILE A 90 9.80 -19.42 4.87
N LEU A 91 8.53 -19.60 4.48
CA LEU A 91 7.66 -18.48 4.12
C LEU A 91 6.76 -18.05 5.28
N VAL A 92 6.77 -16.74 5.58
CA VAL A 92 5.86 -16.08 6.52
C VAL A 92 4.98 -15.11 5.75
N ASP A 93 3.71 -15.47 5.54
CA ASP A 93 2.77 -14.63 4.80
C ASP A 93 2.13 -13.57 5.71
N THR A 94 2.44 -12.29 5.47
CA THR A 94 1.83 -11.16 6.18
C THR A 94 0.81 -10.39 5.34
N THR A 95 0.36 -10.96 4.22
CA THR A 95 -0.62 -10.34 3.33
C THR A 95 -1.87 -9.90 4.10
N CYS A 96 -2.26 -8.64 3.92
CA CYS A 96 -3.39 -8.04 4.61
C CYS A 96 -4.70 -8.77 4.26
N GLY A 97 -5.56 -9.01 5.26
CA GLY A 97 -6.86 -9.64 5.06
C GLY A 97 -7.77 -8.91 4.05
N SER A 98 -7.65 -7.59 3.93
CA SER A 98 -8.36 -6.79 2.93
C SER A 98 -7.88 -7.10 1.51
N VAL A 99 -6.57 -7.27 1.31
CA VAL A 99 -5.98 -7.66 0.02
C VAL A 99 -6.43 -9.07 -0.37
N LEU A 100 -6.43 -10.00 0.59
CA LEU A 100 -6.95 -11.36 0.37
C LEU A 100 -8.44 -11.36 -0.04
N LEU A 101 -9.23 -10.39 0.41
CA LEU A 101 -10.61 -10.24 -0.03
C LEU A 101 -10.67 -9.81 -1.50
N VAL A 102 -9.83 -8.89 -1.95
CA VAL A 102 -9.73 -8.48 -3.37
C VAL A 102 -9.33 -9.68 -4.23
N TRP A 103 -8.35 -10.47 -3.79
CA TRP A 103 -7.92 -11.69 -4.47
C TRP A 103 -9.07 -12.68 -4.66
N LYS A 104 -9.88 -12.91 -3.61
CA LYS A 104 -11.08 -13.75 -3.69
C LYS A 104 -12.12 -13.20 -4.69
N ARG A 105 -12.21 -11.88 -4.86
CA ARG A 105 -13.14 -11.26 -5.84
C ARG A 105 -12.68 -11.50 -7.27
N VAL A 106 -11.43 -11.15 -7.59
CA VAL A 106 -10.91 -11.33 -8.95
C VAL A 106 -10.82 -12.81 -9.34
N GLU A 107 -10.54 -13.70 -8.38
CA GLU A 107 -10.59 -15.14 -8.58
C GLU A 107 -12.03 -15.63 -8.87
N SER A 108 -13.02 -15.11 -8.15
CA SER A 108 -14.43 -15.42 -8.42
C SER A 108 -14.90 -14.89 -9.78
N TYR A 109 -14.38 -13.75 -10.24
CA TYR A 109 -14.70 -13.24 -11.57
C TYR A 109 -14.15 -14.17 -12.65
N ALA A 110 -12.87 -14.51 -12.57
CA ALA A 110 -12.21 -15.41 -13.51
C ALA A 110 -12.92 -16.77 -13.58
N ARG A 111 -13.24 -17.36 -12.43
CA ARG A 111 -13.98 -18.64 -12.35
C ARG A 111 -15.36 -18.56 -13.02
N ASP A 112 -16.05 -17.44 -12.86
CA ASP A 112 -17.44 -17.27 -13.33
C ASP A 112 -17.51 -16.73 -14.77
N GLY A 113 -16.37 -16.58 -15.46
CA GLY A 113 -16.29 -16.08 -16.84
C GLY A 113 -16.39 -14.55 -16.98
N PHE A 114 -16.09 -13.81 -15.92
CA PHE A 114 -16.02 -12.34 -15.92
C PHE A 114 -14.57 -11.89 -16.03
N THR A 115 -14.33 -10.87 -16.84
CA THR A 115 -13.05 -10.16 -16.85
C THR A 115 -12.94 -9.27 -15.63
N ALA A 116 -11.82 -9.36 -14.93
CA ALA A 116 -11.50 -8.51 -13.79
C ALA A 116 -10.99 -7.15 -14.27
N VAL A 117 -11.82 -6.12 -14.20
CA VAL A 117 -11.37 -4.72 -14.31
C VAL A 117 -10.85 -4.30 -12.94
N ILE A 118 -9.55 -4.06 -12.84
CA ILE A 118 -8.87 -3.70 -11.59
C ILE A 118 -8.57 -2.20 -11.62
N HIS A 119 -9.27 -1.41 -10.81
CA HIS A 119 -8.91 -0.02 -10.58
C HIS A 119 -7.67 0.05 -9.70
N GLY A 120 -6.55 0.51 -10.25
CA GLY A 120 -5.29 0.59 -9.53
C GLY A 120 -4.12 0.97 -10.42
N LYS A 121 -2.94 1.04 -9.83
CA LYS A 121 -1.70 1.38 -10.55
C LYS A 121 -1.09 0.09 -11.09
N HIS A 122 -1.01 -0.09 -12.41
CA HIS A 122 -0.48 -1.33 -13.02
C HIS A 122 0.95 -1.70 -12.57
N TYR A 123 1.77 -0.69 -12.23
CA TYR A 123 3.12 -0.87 -11.71
C TYR A 123 3.16 -1.18 -10.19
N HIS A 124 2.06 -1.02 -9.46
CA HIS A 124 2.02 -1.22 -8.02
C HIS A 124 1.94 -2.72 -7.67
N GLU A 125 2.72 -3.13 -6.67
CA GLU A 125 2.90 -4.53 -6.28
C GLU A 125 1.57 -5.21 -5.94
N GLU A 126 0.70 -4.54 -5.18
CA GLU A 126 -0.65 -5.04 -4.86
C GLU A 126 -1.50 -5.32 -6.10
N SER A 127 -1.46 -4.43 -7.10
CA SER A 127 -2.25 -4.57 -8.33
C SER A 127 -1.73 -5.72 -9.18
N ARG A 128 -0.40 -5.88 -9.27
CA ARG A 128 0.23 -7.01 -9.94
C ARG A 128 -0.05 -8.34 -9.25
N ALA A 129 0.08 -8.36 -7.92
CA ALA A 129 -0.24 -9.54 -7.12
C ALA A 129 -1.70 -9.94 -7.30
N THR A 130 -2.62 -8.97 -7.26
CA THR A 130 -4.06 -9.15 -7.51
C THR A 130 -4.34 -9.65 -8.93
N ALA A 131 -3.77 -9.01 -9.95
CA ALA A 131 -3.92 -9.42 -11.34
C ALA A 131 -3.43 -10.85 -11.56
N SER A 132 -2.31 -11.24 -10.94
CA SER A 132 -1.80 -12.60 -11.03
C SER A 132 -2.78 -13.65 -10.50
N GLN A 133 -3.65 -13.32 -9.54
CA GLN A 133 -4.65 -14.27 -9.00
C GLN A 133 -5.69 -14.69 -10.04
N VAL A 134 -5.94 -13.86 -11.05
CA VAL A 134 -6.85 -14.17 -12.17
C VAL A 134 -6.33 -15.37 -12.96
N ASN A 135 -5.00 -15.51 -13.06
CA ASN A 135 -4.34 -16.58 -13.81
C ASN A 135 -4.46 -17.97 -13.15
N LYS A 136 -5.08 -18.09 -11.96
CA LYS A 136 -5.41 -19.40 -11.37
C LYS A 136 -6.48 -20.15 -12.16
N HIS A 137 -7.32 -19.45 -12.91
CA HIS A 137 -8.40 -20.03 -13.70
C HIS A 137 -8.05 -19.94 -15.18
N GLU A 138 -8.17 -21.08 -15.87
CA GLU A 138 -7.98 -21.13 -17.31
C GLU A 138 -9.02 -20.24 -18.00
N GLY A 139 -8.57 -19.37 -18.92
CA GLY A 139 -9.43 -18.37 -19.54
C GLY A 139 -9.70 -17.13 -18.70
N GLY A 140 -9.13 -17.02 -17.50
CA GLY A 140 -9.16 -15.78 -16.71
C GLY A 140 -8.55 -14.60 -17.48
N ARG A 141 -9.21 -13.45 -17.37
CA ARG A 141 -8.81 -12.19 -18.02
C ARG A 141 -8.90 -11.03 -17.07
N TYR A 142 -7.95 -10.12 -17.17
CA TYR A 142 -7.94 -8.88 -16.43
C TYR A 142 -7.49 -7.71 -17.31
N ILE A 143 -7.86 -6.52 -16.87
CA ILE A 143 -7.36 -5.24 -17.34
C ILE A 143 -7.26 -4.29 -16.15
N ILE A 144 -6.15 -3.58 -16.04
CA ILE A 144 -5.90 -2.60 -14.97
C ILE A 144 -6.13 -1.21 -15.55
N VAL A 145 -6.93 -0.42 -14.86
CA VAL A 145 -7.23 0.99 -15.20
C VAL A 145 -6.82 1.89 -14.03
N ARG A 146 -6.12 2.98 -14.34
CA ARG A 146 -5.52 3.88 -13.33
C ARG A 146 -6.48 4.96 -12.85
N ASP A 147 -7.25 5.53 -13.76
CA ASP A 147 -8.01 6.76 -13.53
C ASP A 147 -9.22 6.86 -14.47
N MET A 148 -9.92 7.99 -14.40
CA MET A 148 -11.09 8.28 -15.22
C MET A 148 -10.77 8.40 -16.72
N GLU A 149 -9.56 8.81 -17.11
CA GLU A 149 -9.19 8.92 -18.53
C GLU A 149 -9.11 7.53 -19.16
N GLU A 150 -8.43 6.58 -18.51
CA GLU A 150 -8.36 5.20 -18.98
C GLU A 150 -9.72 4.50 -18.94
N VAL A 151 -10.53 4.80 -17.91
CA VAL A 151 -11.90 4.26 -17.82
C VAL A 151 -12.82 4.82 -18.90
N ASN A 152 -12.64 6.07 -19.32
CA ASN A 152 -13.35 6.61 -20.47
C ASN A 152 -12.97 5.85 -21.76
N LEU A 153 -11.69 5.55 -21.99
CA LEU A 153 -11.26 4.74 -23.14
C LEU A 153 -11.89 3.34 -23.12
N LEU A 154 -11.93 2.71 -21.94
CA LEU A 154 -12.59 1.43 -21.72
C LEU A 154 -14.09 1.52 -22.02
N CYS A 155 -14.78 2.51 -21.46
CA CYS A 155 -16.22 2.71 -21.63
C CYS A 155 -16.61 3.05 -23.07
N ASP A 156 -15.82 3.88 -23.75
CA ASP A 156 -16.03 4.22 -25.16
C ASP A 156 -15.89 2.98 -26.05
N TYR A 157 -14.99 2.06 -25.69
CA TYR A 157 -14.87 0.78 -26.38
C TYR A 157 -16.08 -0.12 -26.14
N ILE A 158 -16.48 -0.30 -24.87
CA ILE A 158 -17.64 -1.11 -24.46
C ILE A 158 -18.93 -0.62 -25.12
N ALA A 159 -19.17 0.70 -25.10
CA ALA A 159 -20.38 1.32 -25.61
C ALA A 159 -20.37 1.60 -27.12
N GLY A 160 -19.34 1.17 -27.86
CA GLY A 160 -19.26 1.36 -29.30
C GLY A 160 -19.28 2.83 -29.75
N ARG A 161 -18.87 3.77 -28.89
CA ARG A 161 -19.05 5.21 -29.13
C ARG A 161 -18.22 5.71 -30.30
N SER A 162 -18.73 6.76 -30.95
CA SER A 162 -18.03 7.43 -32.05
C SER A 162 -16.71 8.04 -31.57
N GLY A 163 -15.60 7.68 -32.20
CA GLY A 163 -14.26 8.16 -31.83
C GLY A 163 -13.51 7.26 -30.83
N ARG A 164 -14.08 6.11 -30.45
CA ARG A 164 -13.36 5.09 -29.67
C ARG A 164 -12.06 4.66 -30.34
N LEU A 165 -11.12 4.17 -29.54
CA LEU A 165 -9.92 3.51 -30.07
C LEU A 165 -10.33 2.31 -30.95
N ASP A 166 -9.64 2.15 -32.08
CA ASP A 166 -9.71 0.90 -32.82
C ASP A 166 -9.08 -0.25 -32.00
N ARG A 167 -9.37 -1.48 -32.40
CA ARG A 167 -8.98 -2.69 -31.66
C ARG A 167 -7.47 -2.74 -31.43
N GLU A 168 -6.68 -2.47 -32.46
CA GLU A 168 -5.22 -2.50 -32.39
C GLU A 168 -4.68 -1.44 -31.42
N LYS A 169 -5.19 -0.20 -31.47
CA LYS A 169 -4.77 0.85 -30.54
C LYS A 169 -5.21 0.60 -29.12
N PHE A 170 -6.38 -0.02 -28.92
CA PHE A 170 -6.85 -0.39 -27.59
C PHE A 170 -5.90 -1.42 -26.96
N ILE A 171 -5.59 -2.49 -27.70
CA ILE A 171 -4.65 -3.51 -27.25
C ILE A 171 -3.27 -2.90 -26.98
N GLU A 172 -2.80 -1.98 -27.84
CA GLU A 172 -1.53 -1.30 -27.63
C GLU A 172 -1.50 -0.48 -26.34
N HIS A 173 -2.55 0.30 -26.09
CA HIS A 173 -2.65 1.17 -24.91
C HIS A 173 -2.66 0.38 -23.60
N PHE A 174 -3.31 -0.79 -23.60
CA PHE A 174 -3.47 -1.64 -22.42
C PHE A 174 -2.53 -2.85 -22.39
N ARG A 175 -1.55 -2.93 -23.29
CA ARG A 175 -0.66 -4.10 -23.44
C ARG A 175 -0.03 -4.53 -22.11
N ASP A 176 0.55 -3.58 -21.38
CA ASP A 176 1.25 -3.85 -20.11
C ASP A 176 0.31 -3.84 -18.90
N LYS A 177 -1.00 -3.67 -19.14
CA LYS A 177 -2.04 -3.50 -18.13
C LYS A 177 -3.11 -4.58 -18.21
N ALA A 178 -3.05 -5.47 -19.20
CA ALA A 178 -4.01 -6.53 -19.44
C ALA A 178 -3.32 -7.91 -19.52
N SER A 179 -4.11 -8.97 -19.57
CA SER A 179 -3.60 -10.33 -19.77
C SER A 179 -2.96 -10.49 -21.18
N GLU A 180 -1.95 -11.38 -21.32
CA GLU A 180 -1.16 -11.57 -22.56
C GLU A 180 -2.00 -11.92 -23.82
N ALA A 181 -3.18 -12.51 -23.64
CA ALA A 181 -4.10 -12.88 -24.73
C ALA A 181 -5.47 -12.19 -24.57
N PHE A 182 -5.47 -10.94 -24.12
CA PHE A 182 -6.67 -10.13 -23.96
C PHE A 182 -7.26 -9.74 -25.32
N ASP A 183 -8.54 -10.04 -25.53
CA ASP A 183 -9.31 -9.63 -26.70
C ASP A 183 -10.46 -8.72 -26.27
N PRO A 184 -10.37 -7.39 -26.52
CA PRO A 184 -11.40 -6.46 -26.04
C PRO A 184 -12.79 -6.71 -26.65
N ASP A 185 -12.88 -7.42 -27.78
CA ASP A 185 -14.17 -7.74 -28.43
C ASP A 185 -14.92 -8.89 -27.74
N VAL A 186 -14.21 -9.70 -26.93
CA VAL A 186 -14.77 -10.87 -26.22
C VAL A 186 -14.69 -10.67 -24.71
N ASP A 187 -13.55 -10.19 -24.23
CA ASP A 187 -13.24 -10.13 -22.81
C ASP A 187 -13.96 -8.95 -22.12
N LEU A 188 -14.52 -7.99 -22.85
CA LEU A 188 -15.30 -6.88 -22.26
C LEU A 188 -16.81 -7.14 -22.19
N LEU A 189 -17.26 -8.35 -22.56
CA LEU A 189 -18.68 -8.71 -22.55
C LEU A 189 -19.24 -8.91 -21.13
N SER A 190 -18.43 -9.42 -20.21
CA SER A 190 -18.78 -9.65 -18.79
C SER A 190 -17.69 -9.08 -17.90
N ILE A 191 -18.03 -8.11 -17.04
CA ILE A 191 -17.06 -7.33 -16.28
C ILE A 191 -17.32 -7.41 -14.77
N GLY A 192 -16.27 -7.75 -14.02
CA GLY A 192 -16.20 -7.61 -12.58
C GLY A 192 -15.21 -6.52 -12.18
N VAL A 193 -15.67 -5.49 -11.47
CA VAL A 193 -14.80 -4.40 -10.99
C VAL A 193 -14.29 -4.69 -9.57
N ALA A 194 -12.97 -4.68 -9.42
CA ALA A 194 -12.26 -4.70 -8.15
C ALA A 194 -11.30 -3.52 -8.07
N ASN A 195 -10.86 -3.15 -6.86
CA ASN A 195 -10.02 -2.00 -6.62
C ASN A 195 -8.79 -2.41 -5.82
N GLN A 196 -7.65 -1.77 -6.10
CA GLN A 196 -6.53 -1.71 -5.17
C GLN A 196 -7.02 -1.05 -3.87
N THR A 197 -6.69 -1.65 -2.72
CA THR A 197 -7.27 -1.34 -1.40
C THR A 197 -7.06 0.09 -0.92
N THR A 198 -6.06 0.76 -1.50
CA THR A 198 -5.58 2.09 -1.11
C THR A 198 -5.92 3.19 -2.12
N MET A 199 -6.74 2.92 -3.15
CA MET A 199 -7.22 3.94 -4.09
C MET A 199 -8.24 4.91 -3.45
N LEU A 200 -8.51 6.04 -4.11
CA LEU A 200 -9.60 6.94 -3.72
C LEU A 200 -10.95 6.24 -3.82
N ALA A 201 -11.75 6.33 -2.75
CA ALA A 201 -13.04 5.64 -2.69
C ALA A 201 -14.05 6.25 -3.67
N THR A 202 -14.05 7.58 -3.80
CA THR A 202 -14.90 8.31 -4.75
C THR A 202 -14.64 7.90 -6.19
N ASP A 203 -13.37 7.83 -6.57
CA ASP A 203 -12.95 7.44 -7.93
C ASP A 203 -13.32 5.99 -8.21
N SER A 204 -13.07 5.10 -7.25
CA SER A 204 -13.42 3.68 -7.37
C SER A 204 -14.92 3.45 -7.59
N LEU A 205 -15.77 4.19 -6.87
CA LEU A 205 -17.22 4.15 -7.05
C LEU A 205 -17.63 4.73 -8.41
N ALA A 206 -17.03 5.86 -8.81
CA ALA A 206 -17.31 6.51 -10.09
C ALA A 206 -16.94 5.61 -11.28
N ILE A 207 -15.77 4.95 -11.22
CA ILE A 207 -15.30 4.00 -12.23
C ILE A 207 -16.26 2.83 -12.36
N GLY A 208 -16.63 2.19 -11.25
CA GLY A 208 -17.61 1.10 -11.27
C GLY A 208 -18.96 1.53 -11.87
N ALA A 209 -19.44 2.73 -11.53
CA ALA A 209 -20.68 3.27 -12.06
C ALA A 209 -20.60 3.55 -13.57
N GLN A 210 -19.47 4.11 -14.06
CA GLN A 210 -19.28 4.39 -15.48
C GLN A 210 -19.18 3.13 -16.32
N VAL A 211 -18.42 2.13 -15.86
CA VAL A 211 -18.32 0.85 -16.56
C VAL A 211 -19.70 0.20 -16.68
N ARG A 212 -20.50 0.20 -15.61
CA ARG A 212 -21.88 -0.28 -15.66
C ARG A 212 -22.71 0.52 -16.67
N ALA A 213 -22.61 1.85 -16.63
CA ALA A 213 -23.36 2.71 -17.54
C ALA A 213 -23.03 2.43 -19.01
N ALA A 214 -21.75 2.19 -19.34
CA ALA A 214 -21.34 1.81 -20.69
C ALA A 214 -21.94 0.46 -21.14
N MET A 215 -22.00 -0.53 -20.24
CA MET A 215 -22.65 -1.81 -20.53
C MET A 215 -24.17 -1.67 -20.74
N VAL A 216 -24.82 -0.78 -19.97
CA VAL A 216 -26.25 -0.47 -20.13
C VAL A 216 -26.51 0.27 -21.45
N GLU A 217 -25.63 1.19 -21.84
CA GLU A 217 -25.71 1.94 -23.09
C GLU A 217 -25.65 0.99 -24.30
N GLU A 218 -24.73 0.02 -24.29
CA GLU A 218 -24.57 -0.96 -25.39
C GLU A 218 -25.69 -2.00 -25.43
N ALA A 219 -25.95 -2.66 -24.30
CA ALA A 219 -26.70 -3.91 -24.28
C ALA A 219 -27.98 -3.87 -23.40
N GLY A 220 -28.26 -2.73 -22.77
CA GLY A 220 -29.43 -2.52 -21.94
C GLY A 220 -29.30 -3.02 -20.50
N GLU A 221 -30.28 -2.61 -19.68
CA GLU A 221 -30.27 -2.82 -18.23
C GLU A 221 -30.32 -4.32 -17.83
N GLU A 222 -31.06 -5.14 -18.58
CA GLU A 222 -31.19 -6.58 -18.30
C GLU A 222 -29.85 -7.32 -18.51
N TYR A 223 -29.15 -7.01 -19.61
CA TYR A 223 -27.84 -7.58 -19.90
C TYR A 223 -26.83 -7.15 -18.83
N ALA A 224 -26.74 -5.85 -18.54
CA ALA A 224 -25.84 -5.32 -17.52
C ALA A 224 -26.13 -5.92 -16.13
N GLY A 225 -27.40 -6.17 -15.78
CA GLY A 225 -27.79 -6.81 -14.52
C GLY A 225 -27.22 -8.22 -14.30
N THR A 226 -26.83 -8.91 -15.38
CA THR A 226 -26.25 -10.27 -15.32
C THR A 226 -24.77 -10.32 -15.71
N HIS A 227 -24.28 -9.33 -16.46
CA HIS A 227 -22.91 -9.28 -17.00
C HIS A 227 -22.02 -8.25 -16.31
N PHE A 228 -22.53 -7.47 -15.35
CA PHE A 228 -21.73 -6.55 -14.54
C PHE A 228 -21.75 -6.94 -13.07
N ARG A 229 -20.57 -6.88 -12.42
CA ARG A 229 -20.42 -7.03 -10.98
C ARG A 229 -19.46 -5.96 -10.47
N SER A 230 -19.75 -5.37 -9.31
CA SER A 230 -18.81 -4.49 -8.62
C SER A 230 -18.90 -4.73 -7.12
N PHE A 231 -17.74 -4.87 -6.48
CA PHE A 231 -17.65 -4.96 -5.03
C PHE A 231 -16.71 -3.88 -4.51
N GLY A 232 -17.19 -3.10 -3.54
CA GLY A 232 -16.36 -2.17 -2.77
C GLY A 232 -15.23 -2.95 -2.09
N THR A 233 -14.01 -2.74 -2.60
CA THR A 233 -12.79 -3.47 -2.23
C THR A 233 -11.73 -2.55 -1.64
N ILE A 234 -12.05 -1.26 -1.49
CA ILE A 234 -11.27 -0.33 -0.68
C ILE A 234 -11.29 -0.79 0.77
N CYS A 235 -10.13 -0.77 1.42
CA CYS A 235 -10.03 -1.21 2.81
C CYS A 235 -10.65 -0.20 3.77
N SER A 236 -11.14 -0.68 4.91
CA SER A 236 -11.76 0.19 5.93
C SER A 236 -10.79 1.27 6.44
N ALA A 237 -9.52 0.94 6.64
CA ALA A 237 -8.51 1.88 7.12
C ALA A 237 -8.25 3.05 6.17
N THR A 238 -8.43 2.84 4.86
CA THR A 238 -8.36 3.90 3.83
C THR A 238 -9.65 4.70 3.82
N GLN A 239 -10.81 4.04 3.89
CA GLN A 239 -12.11 4.71 3.93
C GLN A 239 -12.25 5.62 5.15
N GLU A 240 -11.95 5.12 6.35
CA GLU A 240 -12.02 5.86 7.62
C GLU A 240 -11.17 7.14 7.59
N ARG A 241 -9.98 7.09 6.99
CA ARG A 241 -9.10 8.27 6.85
C ARG A 241 -9.65 9.30 5.86
N GLN A 242 -10.17 8.85 4.72
CA GLN A 242 -10.81 9.75 3.75
C GLN A 242 -12.07 10.38 4.34
N ASP A 243 -12.87 9.61 5.07
CA ASP A 243 -14.08 10.08 5.76
C ASP A 243 -13.74 11.12 6.84
N ALA A 244 -12.69 10.89 7.62
CA ALA A 244 -12.22 11.85 8.62
C ALA A 244 -11.75 13.18 8.00
N ILE A 245 -11.04 13.12 6.86
CA ILE A 245 -10.66 14.33 6.11
C ILE A 245 -11.93 15.04 5.60
N ASN A 246 -12.86 14.31 4.97
CA ASN A 246 -14.08 14.91 4.45
C ASN A 246 -14.92 15.57 5.55
N ALA A 247 -15.02 14.95 6.72
CA ALA A 247 -15.70 15.52 7.88
C ALA A 247 -15.02 16.81 8.35
N MET A 248 -13.69 16.80 8.52
CA MET A 248 -12.92 17.98 8.91
C MET A 248 -13.07 19.12 7.91
N MET A 249 -13.00 18.84 6.60
CA MET A 249 -13.18 19.86 5.56
C MET A 249 -14.62 20.40 5.52
N ALA A 250 -15.62 19.59 5.88
CA ALA A 250 -17.02 20.02 5.95
C ALA A 250 -17.32 20.89 7.18
N GLU A 251 -16.64 20.66 8.30
CA GLU A 251 -16.75 21.49 9.52
C GLU A 251 -16.08 22.85 9.35
N GLY A 252 -14.94 22.87 8.66
CA GLY A 252 -14.17 24.06 8.36
C GLY A 252 -12.73 23.67 8.02
N PRO A 253 -12.27 23.86 6.77
CA PRO A 253 -10.91 23.52 6.40
C PRO A 253 -9.90 24.32 7.26
N PRO A 254 -8.86 23.67 7.81
CA PRO A 254 -7.80 24.38 8.52
C PRO A 254 -7.01 25.25 7.54
N ASP A 255 -6.27 26.24 8.04
CA ASP A 255 -5.45 27.13 7.19
C ASP A 255 -4.25 26.40 6.57
N VAL A 256 -3.69 25.42 7.30
CA VAL A 256 -2.59 24.57 6.85
C VAL A 256 -2.85 23.12 7.20
N MET A 257 -2.61 22.23 6.24
CA MET A 257 -2.64 20.78 6.42
C MET A 257 -1.24 20.18 6.32
N ILE A 258 -0.89 19.33 7.28
CA ILE A 258 0.25 18.42 7.19
C ILE A 258 -0.26 16.99 6.97
N VAL A 259 0.20 16.36 5.89
CA VAL A 259 -0.09 14.97 5.58
C VAL A 259 1.20 14.17 5.66
N MET A 260 1.29 13.26 6.63
CA MET A 260 2.52 12.54 6.94
C MET A 260 2.55 11.12 6.37
N GLY A 261 3.63 10.75 5.69
CA GLY A 261 3.93 9.37 5.30
C GLY A 261 4.79 9.29 4.04
N GLY A 262 5.37 8.12 3.80
CA GLY A 262 6.33 7.92 2.70
C GLY A 262 5.77 8.29 1.33
N TYR A 263 6.64 8.86 0.47
CA TYR A 263 6.25 9.38 -0.85
C TYR A 263 5.82 8.31 -1.87
N ASN A 264 6.09 7.04 -1.58
CA ASN A 264 5.64 5.90 -2.39
C ASN A 264 4.31 5.30 -1.87
N SER A 265 3.74 5.84 -0.79
CA SER A 265 2.49 5.36 -0.23
C SER A 265 1.29 5.87 -1.03
N SER A 266 0.62 4.98 -1.76
CA SER A 266 -0.60 5.33 -2.51
C SER A 266 -1.66 5.98 -1.62
N ASN A 267 -1.92 5.40 -0.44
CA ASN A 267 -2.87 5.96 0.51
C ASN A 267 -2.49 7.39 0.95
N THR A 268 -1.21 7.63 1.29
CA THR A 268 -0.77 8.96 1.76
C THR A 268 -0.86 10.01 0.64
N ASP A 269 -0.44 9.64 -0.58
CA ASP A 269 -0.59 10.48 -1.77
C ASP A 269 -2.06 10.89 -2.00
N HIS A 270 -3.00 9.96 -1.85
CA HIS A 270 -4.42 10.22 -2.00
C HIS A 270 -4.99 11.11 -0.89
N LEU A 271 -4.58 10.94 0.37
CA LEU A 271 -4.97 11.84 1.46
C LEU A 271 -4.45 13.27 1.19
N ALA A 272 -3.21 13.40 0.75
CA ALA A 272 -2.63 14.70 0.39
C ALA A 272 -3.34 15.34 -0.79
N HIS A 273 -3.67 14.55 -1.82
CA HIS A 273 -4.47 15.02 -2.94
C HIS A 273 -5.84 15.54 -2.51
N LEU A 274 -6.54 14.79 -1.65
CA LEU A 274 -7.85 15.17 -1.12
C LEU A 274 -7.76 16.49 -0.35
N CYS A 275 -6.80 16.63 0.56
CA CYS A 275 -6.64 17.86 1.35
C CYS A 275 -6.33 19.10 0.49
N ARG A 276 -5.52 18.96 -0.56
CA ARG A 276 -5.16 20.06 -1.47
C ARG A 276 -6.35 20.67 -2.20
N GLN A 277 -7.48 19.96 -2.30
CA GLN A 277 -8.69 20.50 -2.90
C GLN A 277 -9.35 21.58 -2.02
N PHE A 278 -9.02 21.64 -0.74
CA PHE A 278 -9.68 22.51 0.24
C PHE A 278 -8.73 23.51 0.90
N THR A 279 -7.46 23.15 1.10
CA THR A 279 -6.51 24.01 1.84
C THR A 279 -5.04 23.75 1.48
N THR A 280 -4.17 24.67 1.86
CA THR A 280 -2.71 24.57 1.72
C THR A 280 -2.23 23.31 2.42
N THR A 281 -1.63 22.40 1.66
CA THR A 281 -1.28 21.06 2.15
C THR A 281 0.17 20.71 1.85
N TYR A 282 0.91 20.36 2.89
CA TYR A 282 2.28 19.86 2.79
C TYR A 282 2.31 18.35 3.07
N HIS A 283 2.74 17.56 2.08
CA HIS A 283 2.99 16.14 2.24
C HIS A 283 4.45 15.91 2.59
N ILE A 284 4.72 15.47 3.82
CA ILE A 284 6.07 15.20 4.32
C ILE A 284 6.27 13.72 4.64
N GLU A 285 7.47 13.20 4.40
CA GLU A 285 7.79 11.80 4.72
C GLU A 285 7.89 11.61 6.25
N ASP A 286 8.62 12.50 6.91
CA ASP A 286 8.74 12.53 8.36
C ASP A 286 9.09 13.93 8.89
N ALA A 287 9.28 14.04 10.20
CA ALA A 287 9.56 15.29 10.87
C ALA A 287 10.87 15.97 10.40
N SER A 288 11.83 15.25 9.79
CA SER A 288 13.09 15.84 9.29
C SER A 288 12.90 16.75 8.08
N CYS A 289 11.72 16.69 7.46
CA CYS A 289 11.28 17.63 6.46
C CYS A 289 11.05 19.05 7.01
N ILE A 290 10.94 19.22 8.33
CA ILE A 290 10.71 20.52 8.98
C ILE A 290 12.03 20.97 9.58
N ASP A 291 12.63 22.02 9.01
CA ASP A 291 13.90 22.57 9.45
C ASP A 291 13.66 23.65 10.52
N LEU A 292 14.27 23.47 11.69
CA LEU A 292 14.12 24.38 12.83
C LEU A 292 15.00 25.63 12.73
N GLU A 293 16.16 25.52 12.09
CA GLU A 293 17.13 26.62 12.01
C GLU A 293 16.70 27.63 10.95
N GLU A 294 16.33 27.13 9.77
CA GLU A 294 15.88 27.95 8.64
C GLU A 294 14.37 28.23 8.66
N GLY A 295 13.61 27.49 9.49
CA GLY A 295 12.15 27.64 9.56
C GLY A 295 11.43 27.19 8.28
N THR A 296 12.04 26.29 7.51
CA THR A 296 11.53 25.82 6.21
C THR A 296 10.84 24.46 6.31
N ILE A 297 10.05 24.13 5.29
CA ILE A 297 9.47 22.79 5.11
C ILE A 297 9.83 22.23 3.74
N ARG A 298 10.36 21.01 3.70
CA ARG A 298 10.57 20.24 2.47
C ARG A 298 9.43 19.25 2.29
N HIS A 299 8.71 19.30 1.18
CA HIS A 299 7.51 18.50 0.99
C HIS A 299 7.35 18.05 -0.46
N LYS A 300 6.49 17.05 -0.67
CA LYS A 300 6.04 16.65 -1.99
C LYS A 300 4.85 17.53 -2.42
N PRO A 301 4.91 18.23 -3.55
CA PRO A 301 3.85 19.17 -3.96
C PRO A 301 2.69 18.49 -4.71
N GLN A 302 2.94 17.37 -5.39
CA GLN A 302 1.98 16.71 -6.28
C GLN A 302 1.99 15.19 -6.10
N VAL A 303 0.95 14.51 -6.60
CA VAL A 303 0.84 13.04 -6.57
C VAL A 303 1.81 12.41 -7.57
N GLY A 304 2.33 11.21 -7.27
CA GLY A 304 3.21 10.45 -8.17
C GLY A 304 4.58 10.20 -7.56
N SER A 305 5.15 9.01 -7.75
CA SER A 305 6.42 8.61 -7.12
C SER A 305 7.61 9.49 -7.49
N ASP A 306 7.58 10.05 -8.70
CA ASP A 306 8.72 10.76 -9.28
C ASP A 306 8.64 12.28 -9.10
N THR A 307 7.63 12.75 -8.36
CA THR A 307 7.45 14.17 -8.07
C THR A 307 8.60 14.66 -7.18
N PRO A 308 9.41 15.65 -7.64
CA PRO A 308 10.50 16.17 -6.84
C PRO A 308 9.98 16.90 -5.61
N GLU A 309 10.74 16.81 -4.52
CA GLU A 309 10.48 17.61 -3.32
C GLU A 309 10.71 19.09 -3.57
N GLU A 310 9.89 19.93 -2.93
CA GLU A 310 10.01 21.38 -2.92
C GLU A 310 10.26 21.86 -1.48
N THR A 311 11.07 22.91 -1.34
CA THR A 311 11.31 23.58 -0.05
C THR A 311 10.57 24.91 -0.03
N CYS A 312 9.77 25.12 1.02
CA CYS A 312 9.03 26.35 1.23
C CYS A 312 9.55 27.08 2.47
N GLU A 313 9.84 28.37 2.29
CA GLU A 313 10.04 29.34 3.36
C GLU A 313 8.69 29.95 3.78
N ALA A 314 8.60 30.49 5.00
CA ALA A 314 7.41 31.18 5.51
C ALA A 314 6.10 30.38 5.31
N TRP A 315 6.18 29.06 5.48
CA TRP A 315 5.10 28.12 5.17
C TRP A 315 3.97 28.10 6.21
N LEU A 316 4.17 28.76 7.34
CA LEU A 316 3.18 28.95 8.42
C LEU A 316 2.62 30.39 8.40
N PRO A 317 1.28 30.57 8.49
CA PRO A 317 0.67 31.89 8.59
C PRO A 317 1.13 32.69 9.81
N GLU A 318 1.20 34.02 9.68
CA GLU A 318 1.40 34.92 10.83
C GLU A 318 0.15 34.95 11.73
N GLY A 319 0.36 35.08 13.04
CA GLY A 319 -0.76 35.11 14.01
C GLY A 319 -1.40 33.73 14.25
N PRO A 320 -2.55 33.68 14.97
CA PRO A 320 -3.28 32.43 15.21
C PRO A 320 -3.82 31.84 13.89
N PHE A 321 -3.70 30.53 13.73
CA PHE A 321 -4.20 29.79 12.56
C PHE A 321 -4.59 28.38 12.98
N ASP A 322 -5.45 27.73 12.19
CA ASP A 322 -5.84 26.35 12.39
C ASP A 322 -4.88 25.41 11.66
N LEU A 323 -4.22 24.53 12.40
CA LEU A 323 -3.34 23.48 11.87
C LEU A 323 -4.10 22.14 11.88
N GLY A 324 -4.30 21.56 10.70
CA GLY A 324 -4.73 20.18 10.57
C GLY A 324 -3.56 19.23 10.32
N MET A 325 -3.62 18.04 10.91
CA MET A 325 -2.63 16.99 10.69
C MET A 325 -3.33 15.66 10.45
N THR A 326 -2.84 14.90 9.47
CA THR A 326 -3.25 13.51 9.22
C THR A 326 -2.06 12.70 8.74
N ALA A 327 -2.22 11.38 8.67
CA ALA A 327 -1.14 10.50 8.29
C ALA A 327 -1.61 9.23 7.56
N GLY A 328 -0.73 8.71 6.71
CA GLY A 328 -0.90 7.43 6.05
C GLY A 328 -1.09 6.26 7.02
N ALA A 329 -1.64 5.16 6.52
CA ALA A 329 -1.86 3.94 7.33
C ALA A 329 -0.58 3.32 7.90
N SER A 330 0.57 3.64 7.30
CA SER A 330 1.91 3.17 7.66
C SER A 330 2.74 4.22 8.39
N THR A 331 2.14 5.31 8.89
CA THR A 331 2.87 6.33 9.65
C THR A 331 2.64 6.14 11.15
N PRO A 332 3.69 5.85 11.95
CA PRO A 332 3.56 5.61 13.39
C PRO A 332 3.27 6.91 14.15
N ASN A 333 2.53 6.81 15.26
CA ASN A 333 2.09 7.99 16.03
C ASN A 333 3.24 8.85 16.56
N ASN A 334 4.37 8.24 16.98
CA ASN A 334 5.53 9.00 17.46
C ASN A 334 6.11 9.93 16.39
N LYS A 335 6.05 9.54 15.11
CA LYS A 335 6.49 10.39 13.99
C LYS A 335 5.62 11.63 13.86
N ILE A 336 4.31 11.47 14.01
CA ILE A 336 3.35 12.59 13.97
C ILE A 336 3.65 13.57 15.11
N GLY A 337 3.89 13.04 16.33
CA GLY A 337 4.28 13.84 17.48
C GLY A 337 5.58 14.62 17.27
N GLU A 338 6.61 13.99 16.70
CA GLU A 338 7.87 14.68 16.39
C GLU A 338 7.71 15.83 15.39
N ALA A 339 6.87 15.65 14.37
CA ALA A 339 6.59 16.71 13.42
C ALA A 339 5.86 17.86 14.11
N LEU A 340 4.82 17.56 14.90
CA LEU A 340 4.08 18.56 15.67
C LEU A 340 5.01 19.37 16.60
N MET A 341 5.90 18.69 17.32
CA MET A 341 6.87 19.36 18.21
C MET A 341 7.76 20.34 17.44
N ARG A 342 8.23 19.98 16.25
CA ARG A 342 9.03 20.90 15.42
C ARG A 342 8.24 22.14 14.98
N ILE A 343 6.97 21.96 14.60
CA ILE A 343 6.08 23.07 14.24
C ILE A 343 5.90 24.03 15.42
N LEU A 344 5.65 23.49 16.60
CA LEU A 344 5.50 24.26 17.83
C LEU A 344 6.78 25.01 18.21
N GLN A 345 7.95 24.40 18.00
CA GLN A 345 9.25 25.03 18.20
C GLN A 345 9.47 26.22 17.26
N ILE A 346 9.18 26.08 15.96
CA ILE A 346 9.23 27.19 14.99
C ILE A 346 8.30 28.34 15.44
N ARG A 347 7.16 28.02 16.05
CA ARG A 347 6.20 28.99 16.58
C ARG A 347 6.57 29.56 17.95
N GLY A 348 7.63 29.07 18.60
CA GLY A 348 8.03 29.48 19.95
C GLY A 348 7.10 28.98 21.06
N LEU A 349 6.29 27.94 20.81
CA LEU A 349 5.27 27.41 21.73
C LEU A 349 5.69 26.13 22.46
N ALA A 350 6.90 25.62 22.22
CA ALA A 350 7.34 24.34 22.77
C ALA A 350 7.37 24.31 24.32
N GLN A 351 7.71 25.44 24.95
CA GLN A 351 7.82 25.55 26.41
C GLN A 351 6.45 25.46 27.10
N GLU A 352 5.39 25.96 26.46
CA GLU A 352 4.04 25.97 27.02
C GLU A 352 3.47 24.55 27.18
N ILE A 353 3.86 23.63 26.30
CA ILE A 353 3.41 22.22 26.35
C ILE A 353 4.17 21.42 27.40
N GLU A 354 5.48 21.64 27.55
CA GLU A 354 6.25 21.01 28.64
C GLU A 354 5.70 21.43 30.01
N ASP A 355 5.32 22.71 30.14
CA ASP A 355 4.72 23.25 31.35
C ASP A 355 3.30 22.66 31.61
N GLU A 356 2.49 22.47 30.56
CA GLU A 356 1.18 21.82 30.67
C GLU A 356 1.28 20.31 30.97
N GLU A 357 2.19 19.57 30.33
CA GLU A 357 2.41 18.15 30.61
C GLU A 357 2.91 17.95 32.06
N ALA A 358 3.81 18.81 32.54
CA ALA A 358 4.23 18.83 33.94
C ALA A 358 3.06 19.16 34.89
N ALA A 359 2.16 20.06 34.50
CA ALA A 359 0.96 20.39 35.26
C ALA A 359 -0.06 19.23 35.29
N VAL A 360 -0.21 18.48 34.20
CA VAL A 360 -1.08 17.29 34.14
C VAL A 360 -0.49 16.14 34.96
N SER A 361 0.81 15.86 34.80
CA SER A 361 1.50 14.82 35.56
C SER A 361 1.48 15.09 37.07
N SER A 362 1.64 16.36 37.48
CA SER A 362 1.53 16.75 38.89
C SER A 362 0.10 16.60 39.43
N ARG A 363 -0.93 16.91 38.63
CA ARG A 363 -2.34 16.68 39.02
C ARG A 363 -2.68 15.19 39.15
N VAL A 364 -2.20 14.34 38.24
CA VAL A 364 -2.39 12.88 38.34
C VAL A 364 -1.69 12.32 39.57
N SER A 365 -0.47 12.77 39.88
CA SER A 365 0.23 12.37 41.11
C SER A 365 -0.44 12.84 42.41
N SER A 366 -1.29 13.88 42.34
CA SER A 366 -2.05 14.39 43.48
C SER A 366 -3.41 13.70 43.70
N LEU A 367 -3.83 12.84 42.77
CA LEU A 367 -5.08 12.07 42.84
C LEU A 367 -4.89 10.65 43.41
N ASP A 368 -3.64 10.21 43.62
CA ASP A 368 -3.28 8.96 44.31
C ASP A 368 -2.96 9.21 45.81
N VAL A 369 -3.90 9.81 46.55
CA VAL A 369 -3.87 9.90 48.03
C VAL A 369 -5.19 9.44 48.64
#